data_AF-A0AAD0XG92-F1
#
_entry.id   AF-A0AAD0XG92-F1
#
_cell.length_a   1.000
_cell.length_b   1.000
_cell.length_c   1.000
_cell.angle_alpha   90.00
_cell.angle_beta   90.00
_cell.angle_gamma   90.00
#
_symmetry.space_group_name_H-M   'P 1'
#
loop_
_entity.id
_entity.type
_entity.pdbx_description
1 polymer ?
#
loop_
_entity_poly.entity_id
_entity_poly.type
_entity_poly.pdbx_seq_one_letter_code
_entity_poly.pdbx_strand_id
1 'polypeptide(L)'
;MNPKRSNEKNWLLVAIHETKPVGEREPTIVRVCRDPNDAIPVAQYIVAEMKKNPFTPEGKKITSANLFDPAAEIKKWNAQAWHAKLGGMPDYYNIATGHKLAAYQMWTMQVAPGQPWDHKPIIKAMLIQRGIFRKGWQRYAQYDYFYDIWSNIHYGYVGTAVDFSKDELLGGAGLAQALSDAKRDLQEKKRWPVMQSHPENGAWPNSADDVQDHISIQLGIDLYRSAKPDTLSAERLLSEITSVALPWGSSGDNQAKRPHQCSR
;
A
#
# COMPACT_ATOMS: atom_id res chain seq x y z
N MET A 1 -43.10 -14.19 -3.94
CA MET A 1 -41.71 -14.68 -4.02
C MET A 1 -40.81 -13.68 -3.32
N ASN A 2 -40.24 -14.05 -2.19
CA ASN A 2 -39.45 -13.16 -1.33
C ASN A 2 -37.96 -13.49 -1.56
N PRO A 3 -37.10 -12.56 -2.03
CA PRO A 3 -35.71 -12.87 -2.26
C PRO A 3 -34.97 -13.02 -0.93
N LYS A 4 -34.24 -14.13 -0.81
CA LYS A 4 -33.40 -14.50 0.33
C LYS A 4 -32.45 -13.34 0.67
N ARG A 5 -32.59 -12.75 1.86
CA ARG A 5 -31.53 -11.96 2.50
C ARG A 5 -30.31 -12.85 2.67
N SER A 6 -29.19 -12.46 2.08
CA SER A 6 -27.90 -13.09 2.34
C SER A 6 -27.59 -12.94 3.83
N ASN A 7 -27.23 -14.06 4.45
CA ASN A 7 -26.76 -14.11 5.83
C ASN A 7 -25.32 -13.57 5.87
N GLU A 8 -25.15 -12.26 5.67
CA GLU A 8 -23.86 -11.60 5.94
C GLU A 8 -23.61 -11.71 7.45
N LYS A 9 -22.63 -12.53 7.84
CA LYS A 9 -22.13 -12.55 9.21
C LYS A 9 -21.55 -11.18 9.52
N ASN A 10 -22.33 -10.34 10.19
CA ASN A 10 -21.84 -9.10 10.78
C ASN A 10 -20.89 -9.49 11.93
N TRP A 11 -19.60 -9.28 11.71
CA TRP A 11 -18.59 -9.46 12.74
C TRP A 11 -18.63 -8.28 13.71
N LEU A 12 -18.72 -8.56 15.01
CA LEU A 12 -18.69 -7.56 16.06
C LEU A 12 -17.41 -7.76 16.88
N LEU A 13 -16.61 -6.71 17.06
CA LEU A 13 -15.52 -6.73 18.03
C LEU A 13 -16.13 -6.91 19.43
N VAL A 14 -15.92 -8.08 20.04
CA VAL A 14 -16.57 -8.45 21.30
C VAL A 14 -15.86 -7.83 22.51
N ALA A 15 -14.52 -7.79 22.51
CA ALA A 15 -13.74 -7.12 23.55
C ALA A 15 -12.28 -6.88 23.12
N ILE A 16 -11.70 -5.80 23.64
CA ILE A 16 -10.26 -5.57 23.77
C ILE A 16 -10.01 -5.37 25.26
N HIS A 17 -9.12 -6.17 25.85
CA HIS A 17 -8.80 -6.07 27.28
C HIS A 17 -7.56 -5.20 27.50
N GLU A 18 -7.66 -4.23 28.39
CA GLU A 18 -6.52 -3.52 28.96
C GLU A 18 -6.35 -3.99 30.40
N THR A 19 -5.13 -4.40 30.75
CA THR A 19 -4.81 -4.86 32.11
C THR A 19 -4.15 -3.73 32.88
N LYS A 20 -4.61 -3.50 34.12
CA LYS A 20 -3.99 -2.55 35.04
C LYS A 20 -3.04 -3.24 36.02
N PRO A 21 -2.00 -2.52 36.53
CA PRO A 21 -1.18 -3.02 37.62
C PRO A 21 -2.03 -3.33 38.86
N VAL A 22 -1.65 -4.37 39.61
CA VAL A 22 -2.39 -4.90 40.77
C VAL A 22 -2.66 -3.86 41.88
N GLY A 23 -1.91 -2.74 41.90
CA GLY A 23 -2.08 -1.65 42.87
C GLY A 23 -3.20 -0.66 42.58
N GLU A 24 -3.71 -0.59 41.35
CA GLU A 24 -4.81 0.33 40.99
C GLU A 24 -6.17 -0.34 41.24
N ARG A 25 -6.77 -0.04 42.41
CA ARG A 25 -8.07 -0.59 42.83
C ARG A 25 -9.27 0.30 42.46
N GLU A 26 -9.04 1.46 41.87
CA GLU A 26 -10.10 2.37 41.43
C GLU A 26 -10.91 1.73 40.28
N PRO A 27 -12.24 1.58 40.43
CA PRO A 27 -13.07 1.04 39.37
C PRO A 27 -12.99 1.95 38.15
N THR A 28 -12.44 1.40 37.06
CA THR A 28 -12.36 2.13 35.81
C THR A 28 -13.73 2.06 35.13
N ILE A 29 -14.38 3.22 34.96
CA ILE A 29 -15.65 3.29 34.22
C ILE A 29 -15.34 3.01 32.74
N VAL A 30 -15.54 1.76 32.33
CA VAL A 30 -15.46 1.36 30.92
C VAL A 30 -16.73 1.83 30.22
N ARG A 31 -16.66 2.96 29.54
CA ARG A 31 -17.73 3.35 28.61
C ARG A 31 -17.67 2.45 27.39
N VAL A 32 -18.57 1.47 27.32
CA VAL A 32 -18.72 0.63 26.14
C VAL A 32 -19.37 1.47 25.04
N CYS A 33 -18.56 1.93 24.08
CA CYS A 33 -19.02 2.63 22.90
C CYS A 33 -19.87 1.70 22.02
N ARG A 34 -21.10 2.12 21.72
CA ARG A 34 -22.08 1.36 20.92
C ARG A 34 -22.12 1.75 19.44
N ASP A 35 -21.28 2.68 19.01
CA ASP A 35 -21.22 3.05 17.58
C ASP A 35 -20.83 1.82 16.73
N PRO A 36 -21.08 1.80 15.42
CA PRO A 36 -20.65 0.70 14.58
C PRO A 36 -19.13 0.71 14.34
N ASN A 37 -18.53 -0.48 14.18
CA ASN A 37 -17.16 -0.63 13.68
C ASN A 37 -17.18 -0.62 12.14
N ASP A 38 -17.29 0.56 11.56
CA ASP A 38 -17.46 0.74 10.12
C ASP A 38 -16.16 0.70 9.32
N ALA A 39 -15.01 0.58 9.99
CA ALA A 39 -13.74 0.23 9.34
C ALA A 39 -13.68 -1.23 8.86
N ILE A 40 -14.46 -2.14 9.46
CA ILE A 40 -14.46 -3.58 9.12
C ILE A 40 -14.71 -3.83 7.62
N PRO A 41 -15.78 -3.29 6.99
CA PRO A 41 -15.99 -3.48 5.55
C PRO A 41 -14.88 -2.87 4.70
N VAL A 42 -14.23 -1.79 5.14
CA VAL A 42 -13.08 -1.20 4.43
C VAL A 42 -11.86 -2.12 4.51
N ALA A 43 -11.58 -2.66 5.69
CA ALA A 43 -10.52 -3.63 5.89
C ALA A 43 -10.74 -4.91 5.06
N GLN A 44 -11.96 -5.41 4.99
CA GLN A 44 -12.30 -6.57 4.14
C GLN A 44 -12.05 -6.27 2.65
N TYR A 45 -12.50 -5.11 2.17
CA TYR A 45 -12.27 -4.68 0.80
C TYR A 45 -10.78 -4.56 0.48
N ILE A 46 -10.01 -3.85 1.31
CA ILE A 46 -8.60 -3.59 1.02
C ILE A 46 -7.75 -4.86 1.11
N VAL A 47 -8.07 -5.77 2.05
CA VAL A 47 -7.43 -7.08 2.12
C VAL A 47 -7.73 -7.91 0.86
N ALA A 48 -8.96 -7.88 0.36
CA ALA A 48 -9.29 -8.57 -0.89
C ALA A 48 -8.44 -8.04 -2.07
N GLU A 49 -8.28 -6.72 -2.17
CA GLU A 49 -7.44 -6.09 -3.19
C GLU A 49 -5.95 -6.43 -3.01
N MET A 50 -5.41 -6.36 -1.79
CA MET A 50 -4.04 -6.76 -1.46
C MET A 50 -3.76 -8.22 -1.82
N LYS A 51 -4.76 -9.10 -1.68
CA LYS A 51 -4.65 -10.52 -2.01
C LYS A 51 -4.74 -10.81 -3.51
N LYS A 52 -5.38 -9.92 -4.26
CA LYS A 52 -5.67 -10.10 -5.69
C LYS A 52 -4.64 -9.41 -6.59
N ASN A 53 -4.36 -8.14 -6.32
CA ASN A 53 -3.66 -7.25 -7.25
C ASN A 53 -2.24 -7.70 -7.63
N PRO A 54 -1.42 -8.27 -6.72
CA PRO A 54 -0.12 -8.84 -7.11
C PRO A 54 -0.22 -9.97 -8.16
N PHE A 55 -1.36 -10.66 -8.22
CA PHE A 55 -1.56 -11.85 -9.06
C PHE A 55 -2.42 -11.60 -10.30
N THR A 56 -2.89 -10.37 -10.52
CA THR A 56 -3.53 -10.00 -11.79
C THR A 56 -2.50 -10.02 -12.93
N PRO A 57 -2.93 -10.04 -14.21
CA PRO A 57 -1.99 -9.92 -15.32
C PRO A 57 -1.05 -8.71 -15.21
N GLU A 58 -1.56 -7.58 -14.72
CA GLU A 58 -0.80 -6.34 -14.51
C GLU A 58 0.22 -6.50 -13.37
N GLY A 59 -0.19 -7.03 -12.21
CA GLY A 59 0.71 -7.30 -11.09
C GLY A 59 1.83 -8.28 -11.45
N LYS A 60 1.51 -9.32 -12.23
CA LYS A 60 2.50 -10.29 -12.75
C LYS A 60 3.47 -9.64 -13.72
N LYS A 61 3.02 -8.74 -14.60
CA LYS A 61 3.92 -8.02 -15.52
C LYS A 61 4.90 -7.13 -14.75
N ILE A 62 4.41 -6.41 -13.73
CA ILE A 62 5.25 -5.56 -12.85
C ILE A 62 6.28 -6.43 -12.13
N THR A 63 5.83 -7.53 -11.52
CA THR A 63 6.69 -8.49 -10.81
C THR A 63 7.79 -9.05 -11.73
N SER A 64 7.42 -9.54 -12.91
CA SER A 64 8.39 -10.08 -13.88
C SER A 64 9.41 -9.03 -14.34
N ALA A 65 9.01 -7.76 -14.42
CA ALA A 65 9.90 -6.68 -14.76
C ALA A 65 10.85 -6.32 -13.61
N ASN A 66 10.38 -6.32 -12.36
CA ASN A 66 11.24 -6.10 -11.19
C ASN A 66 12.24 -7.26 -10.95
N LEU A 67 11.85 -8.50 -11.25
CA LEU A 67 12.68 -9.69 -11.04
C LEU A 67 13.76 -9.93 -12.11
N PHE A 68 13.97 -9.02 -13.06
CA PHE A 68 15.02 -9.19 -14.07
C PHE A 68 16.40 -9.08 -13.43
N ASP A 69 17.15 -10.19 -13.39
CA ASP A 69 18.49 -10.26 -12.81
C ASP A 69 19.58 -10.30 -13.90
N PRO A 70 20.32 -9.20 -14.13
CA PRO A 70 21.37 -9.16 -15.14
C PRO A 70 22.52 -10.13 -14.85
N ALA A 71 22.84 -10.41 -13.57
CA ALA A 71 23.92 -11.31 -13.22
C ALA A 71 23.54 -12.77 -13.51
N ALA A 72 22.29 -13.16 -13.25
CA ALA A 72 21.77 -14.46 -13.65
C ALA A 72 21.79 -14.63 -15.18
N GLU A 73 21.44 -13.60 -15.94
CA GLU A 73 21.47 -13.65 -17.41
C GLU A 73 22.90 -13.73 -17.96
N ILE A 74 23.86 -12.99 -17.39
CA ILE A 74 25.28 -13.12 -17.73
C ILE A 74 25.78 -14.55 -17.45
N LYS A 75 25.40 -15.14 -16.31
CA LYS A 75 25.74 -16.53 -15.98
C LYS A 75 25.16 -17.52 -16.98
N LYS A 76 23.90 -17.35 -17.37
CA LYS A 76 23.25 -18.17 -18.41
C LYS A 76 23.97 -18.02 -19.75
N TRP A 77 24.28 -16.80 -20.18
CA TRP A 77 25.04 -16.52 -21.40
C TRP A 77 26.39 -17.22 -21.40
N ASN A 78 27.14 -17.11 -20.30
CA ASN A 78 28.45 -17.75 -20.15
C ASN A 78 28.39 -19.28 -20.22
N ALA A 79 27.29 -19.90 -19.79
CA ALA A 79 27.10 -21.35 -19.88
C ALA A 79 26.77 -21.86 -21.29
N GLN A 80 26.47 -20.99 -22.26
CA GLN A 80 26.10 -21.41 -23.61
C GLN A 80 27.29 -21.93 -24.43
N ALA A 81 26.98 -22.78 -25.41
CA ALA A 81 27.93 -23.24 -26.42
C ALA A 81 28.45 -22.09 -27.29
N TRP A 82 29.64 -22.25 -27.88
CA TRP A 82 30.33 -21.18 -28.59
C TRP A 82 29.51 -20.56 -29.75
N HIS A 83 28.74 -21.37 -30.48
CA HIS A 83 27.96 -20.91 -31.62
C HIS A 83 26.80 -19.98 -31.22
N ALA A 84 26.23 -20.15 -30.02
CA ALA A 84 25.19 -19.28 -29.49
C ALA A 84 25.72 -17.89 -29.09
N LYS A 85 27.06 -17.75 -28.95
CA LYS A 85 27.73 -16.52 -28.52
C LYS A 85 28.24 -15.64 -29.66
N LEU A 86 28.00 -16.04 -30.92
CA LEU A 86 28.54 -15.37 -32.12
C LEU A 86 28.06 -13.91 -32.29
N GLY A 87 26.98 -13.50 -31.62
CA GLY A 87 26.48 -12.12 -31.64
C GLY A 87 27.10 -11.17 -30.60
N GLY A 88 28.04 -11.66 -29.78
CA GLY A 88 28.52 -10.91 -28.61
C GLY A 88 27.50 -10.89 -27.46
N MET A 89 27.98 -10.58 -26.26
CA MET A 89 27.14 -10.58 -25.06
C MET A 89 26.18 -9.36 -25.08
N PRO A 90 24.87 -9.56 -24.86
CA PRO A 90 23.96 -8.45 -24.63
C PRO A 90 24.37 -7.61 -23.42
N ASP A 91 24.05 -6.32 -23.45
CA ASP A 91 24.21 -5.46 -22.27
C ASP A 91 23.06 -5.69 -21.29
N TYR A 92 23.18 -6.75 -20.48
CA TYR A 92 22.16 -7.15 -19.54
C TYR A 92 21.86 -6.10 -18.47
N TYR A 93 22.83 -5.25 -18.10
CA TYR A 93 22.59 -4.17 -17.14
C TYR A 93 21.70 -3.07 -17.74
N ASN A 94 21.93 -2.68 -18.99
CA ASN A 94 21.03 -1.74 -19.67
C ASN A 94 19.63 -2.35 -19.91
N ILE A 95 19.55 -3.65 -20.21
CA ILE A 95 18.26 -4.36 -20.30
C ILE A 95 17.54 -4.33 -18.94
N ALA A 96 18.24 -4.58 -17.83
CA ALA A 96 17.69 -4.51 -16.48
C ALA A 96 17.09 -3.13 -16.16
N THR A 97 17.79 -2.05 -16.51
CA THR A 97 17.28 -0.68 -16.39
C THR A 97 15.98 -0.48 -17.16
N GLY A 98 15.90 -1.00 -18.39
CA GLY A 98 14.67 -0.96 -19.21
C GLY A 98 13.50 -1.71 -18.57
N HIS A 99 13.77 -2.90 -18.01
CA HIS A 99 12.78 -3.65 -17.24
C HIS A 99 12.30 -2.88 -16.01
N LYS A 100 13.21 -2.28 -15.24
CA LYS A 100 12.85 -1.52 -14.04
C LYS A 100 11.98 -0.30 -14.37
N LEU A 101 12.32 0.43 -15.44
CA LEU A 101 11.50 1.53 -15.94
C LEU A 101 10.10 1.06 -16.37
N ALA A 102 10.01 -0.08 -17.06
CA ALA A 102 8.72 -0.65 -17.44
C ALA A 102 7.88 -1.01 -16.20
N ALA A 103 8.51 -1.56 -15.15
CA ALA A 103 7.85 -1.83 -13.88
C ALA A 103 7.26 -0.55 -13.27
N TYR A 104 8.04 0.53 -13.24
CA TYR A 104 7.58 1.84 -12.79
C TYR A 104 6.41 2.40 -13.59
N GLN A 105 6.47 2.36 -14.92
CA GLN A 105 5.39 2.84 -15.78
C GLN A 105 4.10 2.05 -15.55
N MET A 106 4.20 0.71 -15.52
CA MET A 106 3.05 -0.16 -15.28
C MET A 106 2.49 0.05 -13.88
N TRP A 107 3.33 0.22 -12.85
CA TRP A 107 2.90 0.53 -11.49
C TRP A 107 2.12 1.84 -11.43
N THR A 108 2.65 2.92 -12.00
CA THR A 108 1.97 4.23 -12.06
C THR A 108 0.63 4.15 -12.79
N MET A 109 0.53 3.37 -13.87
CA MET A 109 -0.74 3.13 -14.57
C MET A 109 -1.77 2.38 -13.73
N GLN A 110 -1.38 1.75 -12.61
CA GLN A 110 -2.32 1.12 -11.70
C GLN A 110 -2.68 2.02 -10.52
N VAL A 111 -1.72 2.73 -9.92
CA VAL A 111 -1.89 3.39 -8.61
C VAL A 111 -2.12 4.91 -8.68
N ALA A 112 -1.90 5.55 -9.83
CA ALA A 112 -2.10 6.99 -9.96
C ALA A 112 -3.59 7.39 -9.78
N PRO A 113 -3.90 8.67 -9.50
CA PRO A 113 -5.27 9.12 -9.36
C PRO A 113 -6.16 8.73 -10.54
N GLY A 114 -7.32 8.15 -10.24
CA GLY A 114 -8.28 7.66 -11.25
C GLY A 114 -7.89 6.34 -11.94
N GLN A 115 -6.80 5.70 -11.54
CA GLN A 115 -6.38 4.40 -12.07
C GLN A 115 -7.02 3.23 -11.28
N PRO A 116 -6.93 1.97 -11.78
CA PRO A 116 -7.66 0.84 -11.19
C PRO A 116 -7.36 0.53 -9.72
N TRP A 117 -6.16 0.85 -9.22
CA TRP A 117 -5.75 0.66 -7.83
C TRP A 117 -5.80 1.96 -7.01
N ASP A 118 -6.43 3.03 -7.55
CA ASP A 118 -6.82 4.20 -6.76
C ASP A 118 -8.05 3.87 -5.92
N HIS A 119 -7.80 3.43 -4.69
CA HIS A 119 -8.86 2.96 -3.79
C HIS A 119 -9.57 4.09 -3.03
N LYS A 120 -9.01 5.32 -3.00
CA LYS A 120 -9.61 6.45 -2.28
C LYS A 120 -11.04 6.77 -2.75
N PRO A 121 -11.33 6.94 -4.06
CA PRO A 121 -12.70 7.19 -4.53
C PRO A 121 -13.64 6.00 -4.31
N ILE A 122 -13.14 4.77 -4.40
CA ILE A 122 -13.94 3.55 -4.21
C ILE A 122 -14.39 3.42 -2.75
N ILE A 123 -13.46 3.59 -1.80
CA ILE A 123 -13.77 3.53 -0.36
C ILE A 123 -14.75 4.65 0.01
N LYS A 124 -14.51 5.87 -0.48
CA LYS A 124 -15.42 7.01 -0.26
C LYS A 124 -16.83 6.69 -0.75
N ALA A 125 -16.98 6.17 -1.98
CA ALA A 125 -18.27 5.78 -2.54
C ALA A 125 -18.94 4.67 -1.71
N MET A 126 -18.20 3.64 -1.31
CA MET A 126 -18.70 2.55 -0.48
C MET A 126 -19.24 3.05 0.87
N LEU A 127 -18.53 3.97 1.52
CA LEU A 127 -18.96 4.56 2.80
C LEU A 127 -20.23 5.43 2.64
N ILE A 128 -20.32 6.19 1.55
CA ILE A 128 -21.50 7.00 1.22
C ILE A 128 -22.71 6.10 0.96
N GLN A 129 -22.56 5.08 0.12
CA GLN A 129 -23.64 4.15 -0.23
C GLN A 129 -24.17 3.40 1.00
N ARG A 130 -23.32 3.11 1.98
CA ARG A 130 -23.68 2.47 3.24
C ARG A 130 -24.26 3.44 4.28
N GLY A 131 -24.31 4.74 4.01
CA GLY A 131 -24.84 5.75 4.94
C GLY A 131 -23.97 5.98 6.18
N ILE A 132 -22.68 5.62 6.13
CA ILE A 132 -21.73 5.64 7.26
C ILE A 132 -20.57 6.62 7.05
N PHE A 133 -20.60 7.42 5.98
CA PHE A 133 -19.53 8.37 5.67
C PHE A 133 -19.47 9.53 6.70
N ARG A 134 -18.61 9.41 7.72
CA ARG A 134 -18.36 10.44 8.74
C ARG A 134 -17.21 11.38 8.36
N LYS A 135 -17.38 12.14 7.28
CA LYS A 135 -16.34 13.06 6.76
C LYS A 135 -14.99 12.37 6.55
N GLY A 136 -15.01 11.13 6.05
CA GLY A 136 -13.79 10.35 5.80
C GLY A 136 -13.20 9.62 7.01
N TRP A 137 -13.82 9.68 8.19
CA TRP A 137 -13.38 8.92 9.36
C TRP A 137 -14.14 7.60 9.51
N GLN A 138 -13.42 6.51 9.80
CA GLN A 138 -13.98 5.19 10.11
C GLN A 138 -13.52 4.77 11.50
N ARG A 139 -14.43 4.18 12.27
CA ARG A 139 -14.18 3.70 13.62
C ARG A 139 -13.80 2.24 13.57
N TYR A 140 -12.77 1.91 14.34
CA TYR A 140 -12.54 0.56 14.82
C TYR A 140 -12.07 0.61 16.27
N ALA A 141 -12.66 -0.21 17.13
CA ALA A 141 -12.32 -0.27 18.55
C ALA A 141 -12.46 1.12 19.23
N GLN A 142 -11.38 1.63 19.83
CA GLN A 142 -11.34 2.91 20.54
C GLN A 142 -10.88 4.10 19.67
N TYR A 143 -10.67 3.90 18.37
CA TYR A 143 -10.07 4.91 17.49
C TYR A 143 -10.89 5.16 16.23
N ASP A 144 -10.82 6.38 15.73
CA ASP A 144 -11.20 6.73 14.36
C ASP A 144 -9.93 6.80 13.48
N TYR A 145 -10.07 6.37 12.24
CA TYR A 145 -9.05 6.29 11.21
C TYR A 145 -9.50 7.05 9.96
N PHE A 146 -8.61 7.85 9.39
CA PHE A 146 -8.92 8.59 8.17
C PHE A 146 -8.78 7.68 6.94
N TYR A 147 -9.69 7.81 5.97
CA TYR A 147 -9.83 6.86 4.86
C TYR A 147 -8.62 6.78 3.92
N ASP A 148 -7.70 7.74 3.97
CA ASP A 148 -6.51 7.72 3.13
C ASP A 148 -5.52 6.62 3.54
N ILE A 149 -5.51 6.19 4.81
CA ILE A 149 -4.57 5.15 5.28
C ILE A 149 -4.74 3.84 4.50
N TRP A 150 -5.97 3.50 4.11
CA TRP A 150 -6.27 2.20 3.50
C TRP A 150 -5.55 2.03 2.15
N SER A 151 -5.62 3.06 1.29
CA SER A 151 -4.95 3.08 -0.01
C SER A 151 -3.43 3.10 0.15
N ASN A 152 -2.90 3.80 1.15
CA ASN A 152 -1.46 3.89 1.38
C ASN A 152 -0.87 2.58 1.95
N ILE A 153 -1.60 1.90 2.85
CA ILE A 153 -1.23 0.56 3.32
C ILE A 153 -1.26 -0.43 2.14
N HIS A 154 -2.27 -0.35 1.26
CA HIS A 154 -2.32 -1.16 0.04
C HIS A 154 -1.13 -0.91 -0.87
N TYR A 155 -0.78 0.36 -1.11
CA TYR A 155 0.38 0.76 -1.91
C TYR A 155 1.67 0.08 -1.39
N GLY A 156 1.93 0.17 -0.08
CA GLY A 156 3.09 -0.48 0.53
C GLY A 156 3.06 -2.01 0.44
N TYR A 157 1.90 -2.62 0.73
CA TYR A 157 1.73 -4.08 0.72
C TYR A 157 1.88 -4.67 -0.68
N VAL A 158 1.12 -4.17 -1.65
CA VAL A 158 1.13 -4.65 -3.04
C VAL A 158 2.44 -4.29 -3.71
N GLY A 159 2.99 -3.11 -3.44
CA GLY A 159 4.30 -2.69 -3.96
C GLY A 159 5.40 -3.67 -3.55
N THR A 160 5.42 -4.06 -2.28
CA THR A 160 6.36 -5.08 -1.79
C THR A 160 6.08 -6.45 -2.41
N ALA A 161 4.80 -6.78 -2.63
CA ALA A 161 4.40 -8.04 -3.23
C ALA A 161 4.81 -8.21 -4.70
N VAL A 162 4.95 -7.09 -5.43
CA VAL A 162 5.44 -7.07 -6.81
C VAL A 162 6.92 -6.71 -6.92
N ASP A 163 7.67 -6.86 -5.82
CA ASP A 163 9.13 -6.75 -5.77
C ASP A 163 9.69 -5.33 -5.93
N PHE A 164 8.97 -4.31 -5.46
CA PHE A 164 9.58 -3.00 -5.19
C PHE A 164 10.30 -3.00 -3.83
N SER A 165 11.43 -2.30 -3.78
CA SER A 165 12.17 -2.09 -2.55
C SER A 165 11.43 -1.11 -1.62
N LYS A 166 11.77 -1.16 -0.32
CA LYS A 166 11.24 -0.21 0.66
C LYS A 166 11.55 1.24 0.26
N ASP A 167 12.76 1.50 -0.23
CA ASP A 167 13.20 2.85 -0.60
C ASP A 167 12.45 3.36 -1.83
N GLU A 168 12.11 2.47 -2.77
CA GLU A 168 11.28 2.82 -3.94
C GLU A 168 9.85 3.18 -3.56
N LEU A 169 9.30 2.50 -2.55
CA LEU A 169 7.92 2.71 -2.11
C LEU A 169 7.78 3.95 -1.20
N LEU A 170 8.76 4.22 -0.34
CA LEU A 170 8.72 5.37 0.57
C LEU A 170 9.29 6.63 -0.08
N GLY A 171 10.32 6.50 -0.89
CA GLY A 171 11.01 7.61 -1.53
C GLY A 171 10.43 7.94 -2.89
N GLY A 172 9.10 8.07 -3.04
CA GLY A 172 8.38 8.21 -4.33
C GLY A 172 8.99 9.19 -5.35
N ALA A 173 9.84 10.12 -4.91
CA ALA A 173 10.80 10.89 -5.73
C ALA A 173 11.60 10.04 -6.72
N GLY A 174 12.10 8.87 -6.34
CA GLY A 174 12.87 7.97 -7.22
C GLY A 174 12.05 7.42 -8.39
N LEU A 175 10.75 7.16 -8.17
CA LEU A 175 9.82 6.71 -9.21
C LEU A 175 9.51 7.83 -10.20
N ALA A 176 9.20 9.04 -9.69
CA ALA A 176 8.90 10.21 -10.52
C ALA A 176 10.10 10.66 -11.36
N GLN A 177 11.29 10.65 -10.76
CA GLN A 177 12.56 10.95 -11.43
C GLN A 177 12.86 9.92 -12.52
N ALA A 178 12.74 8.62 -12.23
CA ALA A 178 12.99 7.58 -13.23
C ALA A 178 12.05 7.70 -14.45
N LEU A 179 10.78 8.06 -14.23
CA LEU A 179 9.81 8.28 -15.29
C LEU A 179 10.08 9.56 -16.09
N SER A 180 10.45 10.66 -15.42
CA SER A 180 10.72 11.95 -16.07
C SER A 180 12.01 11.91 -16.88
N ASP A 181 13.08 11.35 -16.32
CA ASP A 181 14.36 11.16 -16.98
C ASP A 181 14.23 10.23 -18.19
N ALA A 182 13.48 9.13 -18.05
CA ALA A 182 13.17 8.25 -19.18
C ALA A 182 12.44 8.97 -20.31
N LYS A 183 11.44 9.80 -19.99
CA LYS A 183 10.68 10.56 -20.99
C LYS A 183 11.57 11.57 -21.74
N ARG A 184 12.42 12.31 -21.01
CA ARG A 184 13.36 13.27 -21.59
C ARG A 184 14.41 12.58 -22.45
N ASP A 185 14.97 11.47 -21.98
CA ASP A 185 16.06 10.77 -22.66
C ASP A 185 15.59 9.97 -23.89
N LEU A 186 14.35 9.47 -23.89
CA LEU A 186 13.66 8.92 -25.07
C LEU A 186 13.38 10.00 -26.12
N GLN A 187 13.07 11.24 -25.71
CA GLN A 187 12.75 12.34 -26.63
C GLN A 187 13.99 13.04 -27.19
N GLU A 188 15.06 13.20 -26.42
CA GLU A 188 16.17 14.11 -26.79
C GLU A 188 17.50 13.42 -27.13
N LYS A 189 17.83 12.28 -26.50
CA LYS A 189 19.24 11.83 -26.46
C LYS A 189 19.51 10.42 -26.97
N LYS A 190 18.49 9.56 -27.15
CA LYS A 190 18.67 8.11 -27.45
C LYS A 190 19.75 7.45 -26.57
N ARG A 191 19.98 7.97 -25.36
CA ARG A 191 21.00 7.53 -24.39
C ARG A 191 20.34 7.44 -23.04
N TRP A 192 20.78 6.45 -22.27
CA TRP A 192 20.13 5.99 -21.06
C TRP A 192 20.36 6.92 -19.85
N PRO A 193 19.38 7.05 -18.94
CA PRO A 193 19.53 7.93 -17.78
C PRO A 193 20.44 7.33 -16.71
N VAL A 194 21.18 8.22 -16.03
CA VAL A 194 21.96 7.94 -14.83
C VAL A 194 21.21 8.55 -13.64
N MET A 195 20.97 7.74 -12.60
CA MET A 195 20.23 8.15 -11.41
C MET A 195 20.99 9.26 -10.65
N GLN A 196 20.43 10.47 -10.60
CA GLN A 196 20.91 11.56 -9.74
C GLN A 196 19.78 12.10 -8.85
N SER A 197 20.15 12.54 -7.64
CA SER A 197 19.29 13.00 -6.53
C SER A 197 19.25 14.53 -6.47
N HIS A 198 18.12 15.18 -6.15
CA HIS A 198 18.00 16.52 -5.48
C HIS A 198 16.52 16.97 -5.23
N PRO A 199 16.21 17.96 -4.35
CA PRO A 199 15.23 17.81 -3.25
C PRO A 199 14.18 18.95 -3.06
N GLU A 200 13.23 19.15 -3.98
CA GLU A 200 12.29 20.30 -3.92
C GLU A 200 10.84 20.01 -4.32
N ASN A 201 10.41 18.76 -4.14
CA ASN A 201 9.24 18.16 -4.78
C ASN A 201 7.92 18.90 -4.52
N GLY A 202 7.19 19.16 -5.62
CA GLY A 202 5.78 19.55 -5.80
C GLY A 202 5.06 18.46 -6.62
N ALA A 203 3.79 18.13 -6.33
CA ALA A 203 2.86 17.16 -6.99
C ALA A 203 3.43 15.78 -7.42
N TRP A 204 2.80 14.68 -6.95
CA TRP A 204 3.26 13.26 -7.07
C TRP A 204 4.76 13.12 -7.39
N PRO A 205 5.59 13.10 -6.34
CA PRO A 205 5.45 12.16 -5.22
C PRO A 205 5.05 12.80 -3.88
N ASN A 206 4.76 14.10 -3.86
CA ASN A 206 4.47 14.87 -2.64
C ASN A 206 3.40 14.32 -1.71
N SER A 207 2.47 13.52 -2.20
CA SER A 207 1.43 12.90 -1.37
C SER A 207 1.88 11.58 -0.74
N ALA A 208 3.18 11.29 -0.71
CA ALA A 208 3.77 10.20 0.05
C ALA A 208 4.74 10.72 1.14
N ASP A 209 5.15 12.00 1.04
CA ASP A 209 6.12 12.63 1.95
C ASP A 209 5.49 13.09 3.28
N ASP A 210 4.15 13.10 3.39
CA ASP A 210 3.47 13.37 4.65
C ASP A 210 3.71 12.23 5.66
N VAL A 211 3.97 12.59 6.93
CA VAL A 211 4.27 11.64 8.01
C VAL A 211 3.23 10.52 8.10
N GLN A 212 1.95 10.83 7.88
CA GLN A 212 0.87 9.85 7.87
C GLN A 212 0.95 8.83 6.73
N ASP A 213 1.37 9.27 5.55
CA ASP A 213 1.45 8.44 4.35
C ASP A 213 2.65 7.52 4.48
N HIS A 214 3.79 8.05 4.91
CA HIS A 214 5.00 7.29 5.21
C HIS A 214 4.74 6.17 6.24
N ILE A 215 4.05 6.46 7.35
CA ILE A 215 3.67 5.44 8.36
C ILE A 215 2.75 4.38 7.73
N SER A 216 1.78 4.80 6.91
CA SER A 216 0.81 3.89 6.29
C SER A 216 1.47 2.96 5.27
N ILE A 217 2.34 3.49 4.41
CA ILE A 217 3.11 2.72 3.42
C ILE A 217 4.05 1.74 4.15
N GLN A 218 4.76 2.22 5.18
CA GLN A 218 5.64 1.38 5.99
C GLN A 218 4.87 0.23 6.66
N LEU A 219 3.69 0.51 7.21
CA LEU A 219 2.80 -0.52 7.76
C LEU A 219 2.43 -1.56 6.72
N GLY A 220 2.12 -1.15 5.48
CA GLY A 220 1.86 -2.05 4.36
C GLY A 220 3.04 -2.95 4.01
N ILE A 221 4.25 -2.38 3.96
CA ILE A 221 5.51 -3.11 3.72
C ILE A 221 5.72 -4.18 4.80
N ASP A 222 5.59 -3.80 6.07
CA ASP A 222 5.81 -4.70 7.20
C ASP A 222 4.72 -5.78 7.31
N LEU A 223 3.48 -5.42 6.95
CA LEU A 223 2.39 -6.36 6.85
C LEU A 223 2.67 -7.44 5.80
N TYR A 224 3.16 -7.09 4.60
CA TYR A 224 3.51 -8.10 3.58
C TYR A 224 4.67 -9.00 4.00
N ARG A 225 5.61 -8.46 4.78
CA ARG A 225 6.73 -9.25 5.32
C ARG A 225 6.28 -10.24 6.38
N SER A 226 5.30 -9.86 7.20
CA SER A 226 4.80 -10.69 8.31
C SER A 226 3.63 -11.61 7.94
N ALA A 227 2.83 -11.26 6.94
CA ALA A 227 1.68 -12.01 6.46
C ALA A 227 1.60 -11.97 4.93
N LYS A 228 1.74 -13.14 4.29
CA LYS A 228 1.59 -13.29 2.84
C LYS A 228 0.10 -13.32 2.44
N PRO A 229 -0.24 -13.07 1.16
CA PRO A 229 -1.62 -12.94 0.69
C PRO A 229 -2.56 -14.08 1.11
N ASP A 230 -2.09 -15.32 1.10
CA ASP A 230 -2.84 -16.50 1.54
C ASP A 230 -3.22 -16.43 3.03
N THR A 231 -2.31 -15.93 3.88
CA THR A 231 -2.48 -15.79 5.33
C THR A 231 -3.12 -14.46 5.78
N LEU A 232 -3.16 -13.44 4.91
CA LEU A 232 -3.68 -12.12 5.26
C LEU A 232 -5.20 -12.15 5.50
N SER A 233 -5.62 -11.51 6.60
CA SER A 233 -7.01 -11.36 7.03
C SER A 233 -7.33 -9.91 7.43
N ALA A 234 -8.62 -9.54 7.41
CA ALA A 234 -9.08 -8.21 7.83
C ALA A 234 -8.81 -7.98 9.33
N GLU A 235 -8.97 -9.02 10.14
CA GLU A 235 -8.68 -9.00 11.58
C GLU A 235 -7.20 -8.72 11.83
N ARG A 236 -6.29 -9.34 11.06
CA ARG A 236 -4.86 -9.06 11.16
C ARG A 236 -4.54 -7.62 10.78
N LEU A 237 -5.07 -7.13 9.66
CA LEU A 237 -4.87 -5.74 9.23
C LEU A 237 -5.35 -4.75 10.31
N LEU A 238 -6.56 -4.95 10.84
CA LEU A 238 -7.14 -4.10 11.87
C LEU A 238 -6.34 -4.14 13.18
N SER A 239 -5.77 -5.30 13.55
CA SER A 239 -4.87 -5.43 14.69
C SER A 239 -3.59 -4.60 14.52
N GLU A 240 -2.97 -4.64 13.34
CA GLU A 240 -1.75 -3.87 13.04
C GLU A 240 -2.05 -2.36 13.05
N ILE A 241 -3.14 -1.92 12.40
CA ILE A 241 -3.61 -0.53 12.41
C ILE A 241 -3.88 -0.03 13.84
N THR A 242 -4.48 -0.88 14.68
CA THR A 242 -4.77 -0.52 16.07
C THR A 242 -3.49 -0.37 16.91
N SER A 243 -2.43 -1.11 16.56
CA SER A 243 -1.16 -1.10 17.26
C SER A 243 -0.26 0.11 16.94
N VAL A 244 -0.53 0.83 15.84
CA VAL A 244 0.20 2.07 15.53
C VAL A 244 -0.06 3.14 16.58
N ALA A 245 1.00 3.64 17.22
CA ALA A 245 0.92 4.65 18.25
C ALA A 245 0.41 6.01 17.72
N LEU A 246 -0.14 6.83 18.62
CA LEU A 246 -0.38 8.24 18.32
C LEU A 246 0.89 9.07 18.56
N PRO A 247 1.14 10.14 17.78
CA PRO A 247 0.32 10.58 16.65
C PRO A 247 0.60 9.76 15.39
N TRP A 248 -0.45 9.47 14.62
CA TRP A 248 -0.32 8.98 13.25
C TRP A 248 -0.57 10.17 12.32
N GLY A 249 0.52 10.81 11.87
CA GLY A 249 0.47 12.06 11.11
C GLY A 249 0.73 13.32 11.93
N SER A 250 0.66 14.48 11.26
CA SER A 250 0.88 15.79 11.88
C SER A 250 -0.45 16.38 12.37
N SER A 251 -0.41 17.32 13.33
CA SER A 251 -1.61 17.94 13.91
C SER A 251 -2.54 18.57 12.85
N GLY A 252 -3.84 18.64 13.13
CA GLY A 252 -4.83 19.26 12.24
C GLY A 252 -5.36 18.28 11.19
N ASP A 253 -5.42 18.71 9.93
CA ASP A 253 -5.96 17.92 8.82
C ASP A 253 -5.04 16.76 8.38
N ASN A 254 -3.81 16.72 8.88
CA ASN A 254 -2.81 15.69 8.55
C ASN A 254 -2.79 14.53 9.56
N GLN A 255 -3.85 14.39 10.36
CA GLN A 255 -4.02 13.31 11.33
C GLN A 255 -4.76 12.14 10.68
N ALA A 256 -4.17 10.94 10.77
CA ALA A 256 -4.71 9.71 10.23
C ALA A 256 -5.38 8.81 11.28
N LYS A 257 -5.08 9.00 12.58
CA LYS A 257 -5.66 8.26 13.70
C LYS A 257 -5.96 9.19 14.86
N ARG A 258 -7.13 9.05 15.49
CA ARG A 258 -7.52 9.80 16.69
C ARG A 258 -8.36 8.94 17.65
N PRO A 259 -8.39 9.26 18.96
CA PRO A 259 -9.34 8.64 19.87
C PRO A 259 -10.77 8.86 19.38
N HIS A 260 -11.56 7.80 19.38
CA HIS A 260 -12.96 7.86 19.00
C HIS A 260 -13.75 8.65 20.04
N GLN A 261 -14.57 9.59 19.58
CA GLN A 261 -15.47 10.37 20.43
C GLN A 261 -16.90 9.91 20.19
N CYS A 262 -17.49 9.26 21.19
CA CYS A 262 -18.89 8.87 21.12
C CYS A 262 -19.74 10.14 21.07
N SER A 263 -20.66 10.19 20.12
CA SER A 263 -21.79 11.13 20.16
C SER A 263 -22.50 10.95 21.51
N ARG A 264 -22.69 12.06 22.25
CA ARG A 264 -23.51 12.02 23.48
C ARG A 264 -24.96 11.72 23.14
#